data_AF-A0A7S0UEN9-F1
#
_entry.id   AF-A0A7S0UEN9-F1
#
_cell.length_a   1.000
_cell.length_b   1.000
_cell.length_c   1.000
_cell.angle_alpha   90.00
_cell.angle_beta   90.00
_cell.angle_gamma   90.00
#
_symmetry.space_group_name_H-M   'P 1'
#
loop_
_entity.id
_entity.type
_entity.pdbx_description
1 polymer ?
#
loop_
_entity_poly.entity_id
_entity_poly.type
_entity_poly.pdbx_seq_one_letter_code
_entity_poly.pdbx_strand_id
1 'polypeptide(L)'
;GRGHSHVTVYCSSRKEDATTRRMKEQADEWRVVYGKRAEEVAAMVRSDGIDILVELAGHTAGNRLDVMALRPAPVQVTWIGYPNTTGLPAIDYRITDPLADPPDSPQRFSEQLLMMPETFLCYTPPPPPPPRGGGGPTS
;
A
#
# COMPACT_ATOMS: atom_id res chain seq x y z
N GLY A 1 -25.47 -8.34 4.04
CA GLY A 1 -25.23 -6.92 4.39
C GLY A 1 -23.75 -6.65 4.22
N ARG A 2 -23.35 -5.54 3.61
CA ARG A 2 -21.94 -5.17 3.56
C ARG A 2 -21.53 -4.80 4.99
N GLY A 3 -20.63 -5.57 5.58
CA GLY A 3 -19.98 -5.17 6.83
C GLY A 3 -19.22 -3.88 6.57
N HIS A 4 -19.37 -2.89 7.44
CA HIS A 4 -18.56 -1.68 7.37
C HIS A 4 -17.15 -2.03 7.85
N SER A 5 -16.14 -1.83 7.01
CA SER A 5 -14.74 -1.88 7.44
C SER A 5 -14.33 -0.51 7.97
N HIS A 6 -13.50 -0.48 9.01
CA HIS A 6 -12.85 0.73 9.51
C HIS A 6 -11.42 0.79 8.95
N VAL A 7 -11.02 1.92 8.38
CA VAL A 7 -9.76 2.12 7.67
C VAL A 7 -8.92 3.17 8.38
N THR A 8 -7.83 2.72 9.00
CA THR A 8 -6.76 3.59 9.48
C THR A 8 -5.63 3.66 8.46
N VAL A 9 -5.14 4.87 8.17
CA VAL A 9 -3.91 5.09 7.38
C VAL A 9 -2.75 5.51 8.27
N TYR A 10 -1.62 4.80 8.15
CA TYR A 10 -0.34 5.15 8.79
C TYR A 10 0.59 5.81 7.76
N CYS A 11 0.58 7.15 7.71
CA CYS A 11 1.32 7.92 6.72
C CYS A 11 2.81 8.06 7.10
N SER A 12 3.68 7.42 6.32
CA SER A 12 5.16 7.49 6.45
C SER A 12 5.79 8.60 5.59
N SER A 13 5.01 9.59 5.15
CA SER A 13 5.48 10.74 4.36
C SER A 13 5.26 12.06 5.08
N ARG A 14 6.13 13.05 4.83
CA ARG A 14 5.91 14.46 5.23
C ARG A 14 5.11 15.25 4.20
N LYS A 15 5.03 14.75 2.97
CA LYS A 15 4.42 15.48 1.87
C LYS A 15 2.91 15.41 1.98
N GLU A 16 2.27 16.57 1.94
CA GLU A 16 0.82 16.68 1.86
C GLU A 16 0.46 17.38 0.56
N ASP A 17 -0.01 16.60 -0.41
CA ASP A 17 -0.51 17.09 -1.70
C ASP A 17 -2.01 16.80 -1.87
N ALA A 18 -2.56 17.16 -3.03
CA ALA A 18 -3.98 16.97 -3.31
C ALA A 18 -4.43 15.51 -3.16
N THR A 19 -3.58 14.55 -3.55
CA THR A 19 -3.84 13.12 -3.40
C THR A 19 -3.87 12.73 -1.92
N THR A 20 -2.89 13.18 -1.15
CA THR A 20 -2.81 12.90 0.30
C THR A 20 -4.04 13.43 1.04
N ARG A 21 -4.48 14.66 0.74
CA ARG A 21 -5.68 15.26 1.34
C ARG A 21 -6.95 14.48 0.99
N ARG A 22 -7.13 14.13 -0.28
CA ARG A 22 -8.26 13.29 -0.73
C ARG A 22 -8.28 11.93 -0.04
N MET A 23 -7.13 11.30 0.17
CA MET A 23 -7.05 10.02 0.90
C MET A 23 -7.41 10.19 2.37
N LYS A 24 -6.92 11.27 3.00
CA LYS A 24 -7.22 11.59 4.40
C LYS A 24 -8.70 11.82 4.67
N GLU A 25 -9.43 12.43 3.74
CA GLU A 25 -10.89 12.63 3.82
C GLU A 25 -11.70 11.32 3.73
N GLN A 26 -11.11 10.26 3.18
CA GLN A 26 -11.76 8.95 3.02
C GLN A 26 -11.37 7.93 4.10
N ALA A 27 -10.31 8.21 4.86
CA ALA A 27 -9.89 7.35 5.96
C ALA A 27 -10.74 7.64 7.20
N ASP A 28 -11.09 6.61 7.95
CA ASP A 28 -11.73 6.81 9.26
C ASP A 28 -10.73 7.41 10.26
N GLU A 29 -9.46 7.02 10.17
CA GLU A 29 -8.36 7.53 11.00
C GLU A 29 -7.10 7.77 10.19
N TRP A 30 -6.35 8.83 10.51
CA TRP A 30 -5.10 9.18 9.83
C TRP A 30 -3.98 9.48 10.82
N ARG A 31 -2.98 8.58 10.89
CA ARG A 31 -1.83 8.70 11.79
C ARG A 31 -0.57 9.04 11.01
N VAL A 32 0.07 10.16 11.34
CA VAL A 32 1.40 10.49 10.80
C VAL A 32 2.47 9.75 11.59
N VAL A 33 3.17 8.85 10.90
CA VAL A 33 4.23 8.01 11.49
C VAL A 33 5.62 8.34 10.96
N TYR A 34 5.73 9.32 10.06
CA TYR A 34 7.03 9.80 9.58
C TYR A 34 7.96 10.15 10.74
N GLY A 35 9.20 9.65 10.70
CA GLY A 35 10.24 9.93 11.70
C GLY A 35 10.07 9.20 13.04
N LYS A 36 9.00 8.41 13.22
CA LYS A 36 8.85 7.52 14.38
C LYS A 36 9.64 6.23 14.18
N ARG A 37 10.13 5.67 15.29
CA ARG A 37 10.80 4.37 15.34
C ARG A 37 9.80 3.23 15.16
N ALA A 38 10.27 2.08 14.69
CA ALA A 38 9.43 0.92 14.39
C ALA A 38 8.59 0.47 15.59
N GLU A 39 9.18 0.47 16.80
CA GLU A 39 8.52 0.00 18.02
C GLU A 39 7.36 0.91 18.42
N GLU A 40 7.52 2.23 18.22
CA GLU A 40 6.48 3.22 18.51
C GLU A 40 5.30 3.04 17.55
N VAL A 41 5.57 2.85 16.26
CA VAL A 41 4.52 2.63 15.25
C VAL A 41 3.82 1.29 15.49
N ALA A 42 4.58 0.23 15.76
CA ALA A 42 4.02 -1.09 16.08
C ALA A 42 3.14 -1.06 17.34
N ALA A 43 3.51 -0.27 18.35
CA ALA A 43 2.68 -0.06 19.54
C ALA A 43 1.38 0.67 19.22
N MET A 44 1.41 1.68 18.33
CA MET A 44 0.21 2.36 17.86
C MET A 44 -0.72 1.36 17.17
N VAL A 45 -0.23 0.65 16.16
CA VAL A 45 -1.01 -0.36 15.42
C VAL A 45 -1.69 -1.37 16.36
N ARG A 46 -0.98 -1.86 17.39
CA ARG A 46 -1.56 -2.75 18.41
C ARG A 46 -2.63 -2.07 19.26
N SER A 47 -2.36 -0.84 19.72
CA SER A 47 -3.31 -0.06 20.52
C SER A 47 -4.58 0.28 19.74
N ASP A 48 -4.45 0.41 18.42
CA ASP A 48 -5.54 0.74 17.51
C ASP A 48 -6.37 -0.51 17.13
N GLY A 49 -5.93 -1.70 17.54
CA GLY A 49 -6.66 -2.95 17.31
C GLY A 49 -6.75 -3.33 15.83
N ILE A 50 -5.72 -3.03 15.04
CA ILE A 50 -5.73 -3.35 13.60
C ILE A 50 -5.71 -4.86 13.38
N ASP A 51 -6.76 -5.38 12.74
CA ASP A 51 -6.87 -6.81 12.39
C ASP A 51 -5.99 -7.19 11.18
N ILE A 52 -5.98 -6.33 10.16
CA ILE A 52 -5.23 -6.54 8.91
C ILE A 52 -4.38 -5.31 8.64
N LEU A 53 -3.05 -5.46 8.68
CA LEU A 53 -2.11 -4.40 8.32
C LEU A 53 -1.57 -4.62 6.91
N VAL A 54 -1.74 -3.62 6.04
CA VAL A 54 -1.29 -3.66 4.64
C VAL A 54 -0.10 -2.71 4.45
N GLU A 55 1.04 -3.25 4.03
CA GLU A 55 2.25 -2.53 3.64
C GLU A 55 2.21 -2.24 2.13
N LEU A 56 2.53 -1.00 1.74
CA LEU A 56 2.28 -0.49 0.38
C LEU A 56 3.55 -0.08 -0.39
N ALA A 57 4.75 -0.34 0.13
CA ALA A 57 6.00 0.11 -0.47
C ALA A 57 7.00 -1.03 -0.76
N GLY A 58 6.93 -2.15 -0.05
CA GLY A 58 7.89 -3.25 -0.11
C GLY A 58 9.33 -2.76 0.03
N HIS A 59 10.22 -3.14 -0.89
CA HIS A 59 11.62 -2.67 -0.88
C HIS A 59 11.84 -1.29 -1.51
N THR A 60 10.77 -0.52 -1.77
CA THR A 60 10.91 0.86 -2.26
C THR A 60 11.07 1.88 -1.13
N ALA A 61 11.32 3.14 -1.49
CA ALA A 61 11.62 4.21 -0.55
C ALA A 61 10.45 4.49 0.40
N GLY A 62 10.76 4.68 1.69
CA GLY A 62 9.76 5.04 2.71
C GLY A 62 8.91 3.88 3.21
N ASN A 63 9.29 2.64 2.91
CA ASN A 63 8.63 1.45 3.43
C ASN A 63 8.69 1.34 4.96
N ARG A 64 7.84 0.47 5.49
CA ARG A 64 7.80 0.14 6.92
C ARG A 64 7.91 -1.36 7.18
N LEU A 65 8.77 -2.05 6.42
CA LEU A 65 9.07 -3.46 6.65
C LEU A 65 9.66 -3.70 8.06
N ASP A 66 10.31 -2.70 8.64
CA ASP A 66 10.77 -2.68 10.05
C ASP A 66 9.60 -2.81 11.04
N VAL A 67 8.48 -2.12 10.80
CA VAL A 67 7.24 -2.25 11.58
C VAL A 67 6.61 -3.61 11.36
N MET A 68 6.53 -4.07 10.10
CA MET A 68 5.98 -5.39 9.78
C MET A 68 6.74 -6.51 10.49
N ALA A 69 8.06 -6.41 10.63
CA ALA A 69 8.89 -7.39 11.32
C ALA A 69 8.51 -7.58 12.80
N LEU A 70 7.88 -6.57 13.43
CA LEU A 70 7.43 -6.60 14.82
C LEU A 70 6.04 -7.25 15.00
N ARG A 71 5.42 -7.72 13.91
CA ARG A 71 4.09 -8.35 13.86
C ARG A 71 3.02 -7.62 14.69
N PRO A 72 2.79 -6.30 14.49
CA PRO A 72 1.79 -5.58 15.28
C PRO A 72 0.32 -5.90 14.96
N ALA A 73 0.02 -6.55 13.84
CA ALA A 73 -1.33 -7.02 13.50
C ALA A 73 -1.33 -8.55 13.33
N PRO A 74 -2.46 -9.23 13.61
CA PRO A 74 -2.54 -10.68 13.48
C PRO A 74 -2.41 -11.15 12.02
N VAL A 75 -2.91 -10.38 11.07
CA VAL A 75 -2.73 -10.60 9.62
C VAL A 75 -1.94 -9.45 9.01
N GLN A 76 -0.88 -9.81 8.30
CA GLN A 76 0.02 -8.85 7.65
C GLN A 76 0.12 -9.12 6.15
N VAL A 77 -0.06 -8.06 5.37
CA VAL A 77 -0.16 -8.14 3.91
C VAL A 77 0.79 -7.13 3.28
N THR A 78 1.38 -7.48 2.14
CA THR A 78 2.05 -6.53 1.24
C THR A 78 1.26 -6.38 -0.05
N TRP A 79 1.18 -5.16 -0.59
CA TRP A 79 0.49 -4.88 -1.85
C TRP A 79 1.13 -3.70 -2.59
N ILE A 80 1.05 -3.74 -3.93
CA ILE A 80 1.31 -2.72 -4.95
C ILE A 80 2.70 -2.06 -5.05
N GLY A 81 3.41 -1.82 -3.94
CA GLY A 81 4.61 -0.98 -3.93
C GLY A 81 5.88 -1.60 -4.51
N TYR A 82 6.01 -2.93 -4.45
CA TYR A 82 7.19 -3.65 -4.91
C TYR A 82 6.79 -4.90 -5.69
N PRO A 83 7.27 -5.09 -6.94
CA PRO A 83 6.81 -6.17 -7.83
C PRO A 83 7.53 -7.49 -7.55
N ASN A 84 7.77 -7.83 -6.28
CA ASN A 84 8.37 -9.10 -5.86
C ASN A 84 8.07 -9.38 -4.37
N THR A 85 8.53 -10.52 -3.86
CA THR A 85 8.53 -10.86 -2.43
C THR A 85 9.27 -9.81 -1.60
N THR A 86 8.79 -9.58 -0.38
CA THR A 86 9.53 -8.83 0.65
C THR A 86 10.63 -9.68 1.27
N GLY A 87 10.51 -11.01 1.20
CA GLY A 87 11.41 -11.95 1.87
C GLY A 87 11.24 -12.01 3.40
N LEU A 88 10.24 -11.32 3.94
CA LEU A 88 10.04 -11.19 5.39
C LEU A 88 9.03 -12.25 5.89
N PRO A 89 9.43 -13.20 6.77
CA PRO A 89 8.50 -14.20 7.31
C PRO A 89 7.37 -13.64 8.18
N ALA A 90 7.47 -12.37 8.57
CA ALA A 90 6.44 -11.67 9.31
C ALA A 90 5.25 -11.24 8.43
N ILE A 91 5.40 -11.21 7.10
CA ILE A 91 4.32 -10.85 6.17
C ILE A 91 3.67 -12.15 5.68
N ASP A 92 2.38 -12.30 5.95
CA ASP A 92 1.65 -13.54 5.70
C ASP A 92 1.23 -13.64 4.23
N TYR A 93 0.80 -12.52 3.62
CA TYR A 93 0.21 -12.51 2.28
C TYR A 93 0.77 -11.43 1.36
N ARG A 94 0.79 -11.71 0.06
CA ARG A 94 1.01 -10.73 -1.01
C ARG A 94 -0.18 -10.74 -1.96
N ILE A 95 -0.83 -9.58 -2.15
CA ILE A 95 -1.91 -9.44 -3.13
C ILE A 95 -1.30 -9.30 -4.52
N THR A 96 -1.71 -10.17 -5.44
CA THR A 96 -1.25 -10.18 -6.84
C THR A 96 -2.35 -10.73 -7.77
N ASP A 97 -2.02 -11.00 -9.03
CA ASP A 97 -2.92 -11.59 -10.02
C ASP A 97 -2.16 -12.57 -10.97
N PRO A 98 -2.88 -13.37 -11.78
CA PRO A 98 -2.26 -14.30 -12.73
C PRO A 98 -1.46 -13.65 -13.86
N LEU A 99 -1.61 -12.34 -14.11
CA LEU A 99 -0.87 -11.63 -15.15
C LEU A 99 0.52 -11.22 -14.64
N ALA A 100 0.58 -10.74 -13.40
CA ALA A 100 1.82 -10.33 -12.74
C ALA A 100 2.61 -11.54 -12.22
N ASP A 101 1.93 -12.55 -11.67
CA ASP A 101 2.54 -13.75 -11.13
C ASP A 101 1.82 -15.01 -11.69
N PRO A 102 2.15 -15.43 -12.92
CA PRO A 102 1.58 -16.62 -13.53
C PRO A 102 1.77 -17.88 -12.66
N PRO A 103 0.79 -18.81 -12.60
CA PRO A 103 0.87 -20.01 -11.76
C PRO A 103 2.07 -20.93 -12.06
N ASP A 104 2.64 -20.85 -13.26
CA ASP A 104 3.82 -21.61 -13.72
C ASP A 104 5.14 -20.87 -13.51
N SER A 105 5.13 -19.69 -12.90
CA SER A 105 6.34 -18.93 -12.58
C SER A 105 7.25 -19.71 -11.63
N PRO A 106 8.57 -19.79 -11.89
CA PRO A 106 9.54 -20.40 -10.98
C PRO A 106 9.85 -19.51 -9.76
N GLN A 107 9.29 -18.30 -9.72
CA GLN A 107 9.52 -17.32 -8.66
C GLN A 107 9.01 -17.83 -7.32
N ARG A 108 9.78 -17.56 -6.27
CA ARG A 108 9.45 -17.97 -4.91
C ARG A 108 9.11 -16.76 -4.06
N PHE A 109 8.16 -16.94 -3.15
CA PHE A 109 7.68 -15.93 -2.24
C PHE A 109 7.78 -16.44 -0.82
N SER A 110 8.19 -15.57 0.12
CA SER A 110 8.03 -15.86 1.55
C SER A 110 6.57 -15.73 1.98
N GLU A 111 5.80 -14.90 1.29
CA GLU A 111 4.36 -14.70 1.50
C GLU A 111 3.53 -15.74 0.75
N GLN A 112 2.31 -16.00 1.25
CA GLN A 112 1.28 -16.67 0.46
C GLN A 112 0.66 -15.69 -0.55
N LEU A 113 0.53 -16.10 -1.81
CA LEU A 113 -0.10 -15.26 -2.83
C LEU A 113 -1.63 -15.25 -2.66
N LEU A 114 -2.20 -14.05 -2.57
CA LEU A 114 -3.64 -13.80 -2.70
C LEU A 114 -3.92 -13.38 -4.14
N MET A 115 -4.43 -14.32 -4.93
CA MET A 115 -4.68 -14.14 -6.37
C MET A 115 -6.01 -13.44 -6.59
N MET A 116 -5.96 -12.20 -7.10
CA MET A 116 -7.14 -11.49 -7.59
C MET A 116 -7.61 -12.10 -8.92
N PRO A 117 -8.93 -12.17 -9.18
CA PRO A 117 -9.46 -12.92 -10.33
C PRO A 117 -9.12 -12.31 -11.69
N GLU A 118 -8.91 -10.99 -11.76
CA GLU A 118 -8.61 -10.28 -13.01
C GLU A 118 -7.33 -9.47 -12.89
N THR A 119 -7.35 -8.42 -12.08
CA THR A 119 -6.18 -7.57 -11.85
C THR A 119 -6.00 -7.20 -10.37
N PHE A 120 -4.75 -7.13 -9.92
CA PHE A 120 -4.38 -6.66 -8.59
C PHE A 120 -4.37 -5.13 -8.49
N LEU A 121 -4.55 -4.40 -9.61
CA LEU A 121 -4.48 -2.95 -9.69
C LEU A 121 -5.86 -2.28 -9.67
N CYS A 122 -6.02 -1.29 -8.79
CA CYS A 122 -7.15 -0.38 -8.79
C CYS A 122 -6.69 1.00 -9.26
N TYR A 123 -6.80 1.28 -10.55
CA TYR A 123 -6.34 2.53 -11.14
C TYR A 123 -7.49 3.31 -11.79
N THR A 124 -7.53 4.61 -11.53
CA THR A 124 -8.36 5.56 -12.28
C THR A 124 -7.44 6.65 -12.81
N PRO A 125 -7.37 6.85 -14.13
CA PRO A 125 -6.51 7.89 -14.70
C PRO A 125 -6.99 9.28 -14.24
N PRO A 126 -6.05 10.22 -13.99
CA PRO A 126 -6.44 11.60 -13.78
C PRO A 126 -7.09 12.17 -15.06
N PRO A 127 -7.86 13.27 -14.94
CA PRO A 127 -8.38 13.96 -16.12
C PRO A 127 -7.24 14.29 -17.10
N PRO A 128 -7.47 14.21 -18.42
CA PRO A 128 -6.45 14.57 -19.40
C PRO A 128 -6.02 16.03 -19.17
N PRO A 129 -4.74 16.36 -19.38
CA PRO A 129 -4.29 17.74 -19.30
C PRO A 129 -5.04 18.60 -20.33
N PRO A 130 -5.18 19.92 -20.12
CA PRO A 130 -5.78 20.80 -21.09
C PRO A 130 -5.04 20.70 -22.44
N PRO A 131 -5.71 20.91 -23.58
CA PRO A 131 -5.05 20.94 -24.88
C PRO A 131 -3.87 21.89 -24.82
N ARG A 132 -2.69 21.46 -25.30
CA ARG A 132 -1.59 22.40 -25.52
C ARG A 132 -2.14 23.45 -26.48
N GLY A 133 -2.26 24.70 -26.01
CA GLY A 133 -2.77 25.79 -26.84
C GLY A 133 -2.05 25.75 -28.17
N GLY A 134 -2.82 25.65 -29.26
CA GLY A 134 -2.26 25.55 -30.60
C GLY A 134 -1.27 26.69 -30.78
N GLY A 135 0.01 26.35 -30.89
CA GLY A 135 1.00 27.27 -31.42
C GLY A 135 0.50 27.62 -32.80
N GLY A 136 -0.09 28.80 -32.95
CA GLY A 136 -0.35 29.36 -34.25
C GLY A 136 0.96 29.33 -35.05
N PRO A 137 0.88 29.15 -36.38
CA PRO A 137 2.09 29.06 -37.20
C PRO A 137 2.98 30.27 -36.90
N THR A 138 4.18 30.00 -36.39
CA THR A 138 5.27 30.98 -36.43
C THR A 138 5.50 31.29 -37.91
N SER A 139 5.49 32.58 -38.21
CA SER A 139 5.44 33.23 -39.52
C SER A 139 6.31 32.62 -40.62
#